data_AF-A0A7G1IXB3-F1
#
_entry.id   AF-A0A7G1IXB3-F1
#
_cell.length_a   1.000
_cell.length_b   1.000
_cell.length_c   1.000
_cell.angle_alpha   90.00
_cell.angle_beta   90.00
_cell.angle_gamma   90.00
#
_symmetry.space_group_name_H-M   'P 1'
#
loop_
_entity.id
_entity.type
_entity.pdbx_description
1 polymer ?
#
loop_
_entity_poly.entity_id
_entity_poly.type
_entity_poly.pdbx_seq_one_letter_code
_entity_poly.pdbx_strand_id
1 'polypeptide(L)' 'MSRLLQEMIGKKPIITGVYIGPDNWEVVDVDEEWVKLRHVDKNGKEKFKLQRIEDIQAVEFDGE' A
#
# COMPACT_ATOMS: atom_id res chain seq x y z
N MET A 1 9.61 -7.60 11.85
CA MET A 1 8.57 -6.55 11.92
C MET A 1 9.17 -5.19 11.57
N SER A 2 9.04 -4.76 10.32
CA SER A 2 9.40 -3.38 9.92
C SER A 2 8.31 -2.42 10.41
N ARG A 3 8.62 -1.65 11.46
CA ARG A 3 7.67 -0.72 12.11
C ARG A 3 7.04 0.29 11.13
N LEU A 4 7.80 0.70 10.12
CA LEU A 4 7.40 1.70 9.12
C LEU A 4 6.08 1.35 8.41
N LEU A 5 5.91 0.11 7.95
CA LEU A 5 4.71 -0.31 7.20
C LEU A 5 3.48 -0.45 8.11
N GLN A 6 3.68 -0.90 9.36
CA GLN A 6 2.59 -0.98 10.33
C GLN A 6 2.05 0.41 10.69
N GLU A 7 2.91 1.43 10.74
CA GLU A 7 2.51 2.83 10.94
C GLU A 7 1.79 3.44 9.73
N MET A 8 1.78 2.74 8.59
CA MET A 8 1.07 3.13 7.38
C MET A 8 -0.34 2.56 7.30
N ILE A 9 -0.73 1.64 8.19
CA ILE A 9 -2.10 1.11 8.23
C ILE A 9 -3.09 2.26 8.46
N GLY A 10 -4.09 2.36 7.58
CA GLY A 10 -5.07 3.46 7.56
C GLY A 10 -4.60 4.72 6.85
N LYS A 11 -3.39 4.71 6.27
CA LYS A 11 -2.83 5.81 5.47
C LYS A 11 -2.79 5.44 3.98
N LYS A 12 -2.57 6.45 3.14
CA LYS A 12 -2.46 6.32 1.67
C LYS A 12 -1.04 6.62 1.19
N PRO A 13 -0.05 5.77 1.50
CA PRO A 13 1.29 5.98 0.98
C PRO A 13 1.35 5.67 -0.52
N ILE A 14 2.26 6.33 -1.21
CA ILE A 14 2.64 6.00 -2.58
C ILE A 14 3.61 4.82 -2.51
N ILE A 15 3.10 3.63 -2.78
CA ILE A 15 3.91 2.41 -2.82
C ILE A 15 4.37 2.21 -4.25
N THR A 16 5.70 2.21 -4.44
CA THR A 16 6.33 1.91 -5.71
C THR A 16 6.96 0.52 -5.63
N GLY A 17 6.54 -0.38 -6.51
CA GLY A 17 7.06 -1.75 -6.57
C GLY A 17 7.00 -2.29 -7.99
N VAL A 18 7.58 -3.48 -8.19
CA VAL A 18 7.75 -4.05 -9.55
C VAL A 18 6.40 -4.22 -10.25
N TYR A 19 5.34 -4.54 -9.49
CA TYR A 19 4.00 -4.76 -10.01
C TYR A 19 2.98 -3.67 -9.64
N ILE A 20 3.40 -2.58 -8.98
CA ILE A 20 2.50 -1.53 -8.50
C ILE A 20 3.02 -0.15 -8.88
N GLY A 21 2.21 0.59 -9.63
CA GLY A 21 2.49 1.97 -10.02
C GLY A 21 2.13 2.96 -8.91
N PRO A 22 2.44 4.26 -9.11
CA PRO A 22 2.15 5.34 -8.15
C PRO A 22 0.64 5.65 -8.16
N ASP A 23 -0.13 4.73 -7.58
CA ASP A 23 -1.57 4.85 -7.39
C ASP A 23 -1.85 5.12 -5.90
N ASN A 24 -2.94 5.82 -5.64
CA ASN A 24 -3.42 6.09 -4.28
C ASN A 24 -4.01 4.82 -3.67
N TRP A 25 -3.15 3.94 -3.16
CA TRP A 25 -3.52 2.75 -2.42
C TRP A 25 -3.56 3.05 -0.92
N GLU A 26 -4.65 2.69 -0.27
CA GLU A 26 -4.79 2.69 1.18
C GLU A 26 -4.25 1.39 1.75
N VAL A 27 -3.31 1.46 2.69
CA VAL A 27 -2.83 0.28 3.41
C VAL A 27 -3.89 -0.10 4.43
N VAL A 28 -4.54 -1.24 4.23
CA VAL A 28 -5.57 -1.74 5.16
C VAL A 28 -5.02 -2.77 6.12
N ASP A 29 -3.97 -3.49 5.72
CA ASP A 29 -3.38 -4.54 6.53
C ASP A 29 -1.92 -4.79 6.11
N VAL A 30 -1.07 -5.15 7.06
CA VAL A 30 0.33 -5.49 6.83
C VAL A 30 0.69 -6.71 7.66
N ASP A 31 1.07 -7.78 6.97
CA ASP A 31 1.59 -9.01 7.54
C ASP A 31 3.12 -9.03 7.45
N GLU A 32 3.75 -10.15 7.86
CA GLU A 32 5.21 -10.30 7.84
C GLU A 32 5.80 -10.32 6.42
N GLU A 33 5.04 -10.80 5.43
CA GLU A 33 5.49 -10.98 4.04
C GLU A 33 4.65 -10.19 3.04
N TRP A 34 3.48 -9.68 3.45
CA TRP A 34 2.47 -9.13 2.55
C TRP A 34 1.93 -7.80 3.05
N VAL A 35 1.62 -6.91 2.11
CA VAL A 35 0.88 -5.68 2.32
C VAL A 35 -0.44 -5.78 1.57
N LYS A 36 -1.54 -5.56 2.29
CA LYS A 36 -2.88 -5.49 1.72
C LYS A 36 -3.25 -4.04 1.46
N LEU A 37 -3.56 -3.78 0.20
CA LEU A 37 -3.86 -2.48 -0.34
C LEU A 37 -5.30 -2.44 -0.81
N ARG A 38 -5.96 -1.32 -0.55
CA ARG A 38 -7.32 -1.03 -1.00
C ARG A 38 -7.29 0.23 -1.84
N HIS A 39 -7.90 0.18 -3.01
CA HIS A 39 -8.12 1.34 -3.85
C HIS A 39 -9.60 1.44 -4.19
N VAL A 40 -10.16 2.63 -4.07
CA VAL A 40 -11.54 2.90 -4.48
C VAL A 40 -11.50 3.64 -5.79
N ASP A 41 -11.99 2.99 -6.84
CA ASP A 41 -12.11 3.60 -8.16
C ASP A 41 -13.13 4.75 -8.12
N LYS A 42 -13.06 5.69 -9.07
CA LYS A 42 -14.02 6.82 -9.17
C LYS A 42 -15.50 6.39 -9.23
N ASN A 43 -15.74 5.14 -9.60
CA ASN A 43 -17.07 4.53 -9.64
C ASN A 43 -17.52 3.94 -8.27
N GLY A 44 -16.74 4.15 -7.20
CA GLY A 44 -16.99 3.55 -5.88
C GLY A 44 -16.65 2.06 -5.79
N LYS A 45 -15.97 1.50 -6.80
CA LYS A 45 -15.60 0.09 -6.83
C LYS A 45 -14.31 -0.13 -6.06
N GLU A 46 -14.39 -0.89 -4.99
CA GLU A 46 -13.24 -1.27 -4.18
C GLU A 46 -12.44 -2.35 -4.89
N LYS A 47 -11.14 -2.12 -5.01
CA LYS A 47 -10.15 -3.07 -5.51
C LYS A 47 -9.19 -3.37 -4.37
N PHE A 48 -8.95 -4.65 -4.14
CA PHE A 48 -7.96 -5.11 -3.18
C PHE A 48 -6.77 -5.69 -3.93
N LYS A 49 -5.57 -5.39 -3.44
CA LYS A 49 -4.33 -5.92 -3.97
C LYS A 49 -3.43 -6.37 -2.83
N LEU A 50 -2.81 -7.52 -2.99
CA LEU A 50 -1.83 -8.07 -2.06
C LEU A 50 -0.46 -7.99 -2.74
N GLN A 51 0.48 -7.31 -2.09
CA GLN A 51 1.83 -7.10 -2.60
C GLN A 51 2.83 -7.65 -1.60
N ARG A 52 3.85 -8.38 -2.06
CA ARG A 52 4.91 -8.85 -1.17
C ARG A 52 5.79 -7.69 -0.75
N ILE A 53 6.18 -7.66 0.53
CA ILE A 53 7.07 -6.63 1.07
C ILE A 53 8.43 -6.64 0.36
N GLU A 54 8.95 -7.82 0.01
CA GLU A 54 10.22 -7.96 -0.73
C GLU A 54 10.20 -7.31 -2.12
N ASP A 55 9.01 -7.10 -2.68
CA ASP A 55 8.82 -6.59 -4.04
C ASP A 55 8.53 -5.07 -4.03
N ILE A 56 8.36 -4.48 -2.83
CA ILE A 56 8.21 -3.05 -2.62
C ILE A 56 9.60 -2.40 -2.70
N GLN A 57 9.77 -1.50 -3.65
CA GLN A 57 11.04 -0.80 -3.88
C GLN A 57 11.12 0.50 -3.08
N ALA A 58 10.01 1.24 -2.98
CA ALA A 58 9.93 2.48 -2.24
C ALA A 58 8.52 2.66 -1.66
N VAL A 59 8.45 3.34 -0.52
CA VAL A 59 7.19 3.81 0.04
C VAL A 59 7.35 5.27 0.43
N GLU A 60 6.58 6.13 -0.21
CA GLU A 60 6.58 7.57 0.03
C GLU A 60 5.28 7.97 0.72
N PHE A 61 5.37 8.88 1.67
CA PHE A 61 4.21 9.45 2.33
C PHE A 61 3.93 10.81 1.70
N ASP A 62 2.77 10.96 1.08
CA ASP A 62 2.25 12.27 0.69
C ASP A 62 1.76 12.95 1.97
N GLY A 63 2.71 13.54 2.69
CA GLY A 63 2.46 14.30 3.90
C GLY A 63 1.93 15.68 3.53
N GLU A 64 0.62 15.77 3.27
CA GLU A 64 -0.12 17.00 3.53
C GLU A 64 -0.41 17.16 5.03
#